data_AF-A0A7Y4T135-F1
#
_entry.id   AF-A0A7Y4T135-F1
#
_cell.length_a   1.000
_cell.length_b   1.000
_cell.length_c   1.000
_cell.angle_alpha   90.00
_cell.angle_beta   90.00
_cell.angle_gamma   90.00
#
_symmetry.space_group_name_H-M   'P 1'
#
loop_
_entity.id
_entity.type
_entity.pdbx_description
1 polymer ?
#
loop_
_entity_poly.entity_id
_entity_poly.type
_entity_poly.pdbx_seq_one_letter_code
_entity_poly.pdbx_strand_id
1 'polypeptide(L)'
;MILNRKLHLQEILSISYIFLIGLGIVLDVLYYKILGINILDYSSITDVLLSPIKLLLHEFKFTIAVIVFLILGYIYVERAQHYFEKYKDNKNIQMWFDFRLDKSKPQKYNSSRNVMFLVFLISGILIGFRFGSASKIKRRIASNSLKTNTVIEFNDGVKWTLL
;
A
#
# COMPACT_ATOMS: atom_id res chain seq x y z
N MET A 1 19.17 25.53 13.79
CA MET A 1 18.17 25.26 14.85
C MET A 1 16.99 24.54 14.19
N ILE A 2 17.00 23.20 14.18
CA ILE A 2 15.92 22.41 13.56
C ILE A 2 14.79 22.34 14.60
N LEU A 3 13.76 23.14 14.39
CA LEU A 3 12.62 23.26 15.31
C LEU A 3 11.92 21.90 15.42
N ASN A 4 11.85 21.37 16.64
CA ASN A 4 11.02 20.23 17.00
C ASN A 4 9.54 20.68 17.02
N ARG A 5 8.96 20.97 15.85
CA ARG A 5 7.55 21.31 15.71
C ARG A 5 6.76 20.00 15.67
N LYS A 6 5.84 19.81 16.63
CA LYS A 6 4.78 18.81 16.47
C LYS A 6 3.96 19.23 15.26
N LEU A 7 3.88 18.38 14.24
CA LEU A 7 3.01 18.63 13.09
C LEU A 7 1.57 18.75 13.60
N HIS A 8 0.90 19.81 13.20
CA HIS A 8 -0.51 20.01 13.54
C HIS A 8 -1.34 18.96 12.77
N LEU A 9 -2.48 18.52 13.33
CA LEU A 9 -3.34 17.50 12.71
C LEU A 9 -3.64 17.83 11.23
N GLN A 10 -3.89 19.11 10.95
CA GLN A 10 -4.13 19.62 9.60
C GLN A 10 -2.96 19.41 8.64
N GLU A 11 -1.72 19.59 9.09
CA GLU A 11 -0.52 19.40 8.26
C GLU A 11 -0.35 17.92 7.90
N ILE A 12 -0.53 17.03 8.89
CA ILE A 12 -0.49 15.57 8.67
C ILE A 12 -1.59 15.13 7.70
N LEU A 13 -2.80 15.66 7.86
CA LEU A 13 -3.94 15.34 7.00
C LEU A 13 -3.72 15.80 5.56
N SER A 14 -3.17 17.00 5.38
CA SER A 14 -2.85 17.57 4.07
C SER A 14 -1.77 16.76 3.34
N ILE A 15 -0.69 16.39 4.04
CA ILE A 15 0.39 15.57 3.48
C ILE A 15 -0.12 14.18 3.12
N SER A 16 -0.91 13.56 4.01
CA SER A 16 -1.52 12.25 3.78
C SER A 16 -2.46 12.25 2.59
N TYR A 17 -3.22 13.33 2.39
CA TYR A 17 -4.12 13.49 1.25
C TYR A 17 -3.36 13.51 -0.08
N ILE A 18 -2.30 14.33 -0.19
CA ILE A 18 -1.46 14.39 -1.41
C ILE A 18 -0.82 13.02 -1.68
N PHE A 19 -0.31 12.37 -0.63
CA PHE A 19 0.25 11.02 -0.73
C PHE A 19 -0.78 10.00 -1.22
N LEU A 20 -2.01 10.03 -0.68
CA LEU A 20 -3.07 9.11 -1.07
C LEU A 20 -3.50 9.31 -2.53
N ILE A 21 -3.58 10.56 -3.01
CA ILE A 21 -3.87 10.85 -4.42
C ILE A 21 -2.79 10.24 -5.31
N GLY A 22 -1.52 10.55 -5.03
CA GLY A 22 -0.41 10.04 -5.83
C GLY A 22 -0.38 8.51 -5.87
N LEU A 23 -0.60 7.89 -4.71
CA LEU A 23 -0.67 6.43 -4.60
C LEU A 23 -1.87 5.86 -5.35
N GLY A 24 -3.05 6.47 -5.23
CA GLY A 24 -4.26 6.08 -5.99
C GLY A 24 -4.04 6.14 -7.49
N ILE A 25 -3.44 7.23 -8.00
CA ILE A 25 -3.12 7.38 -9.43
C ILE A 25 -2.21 6.23 -9.88
N VAL A 26 -1.13 5.98 -9.13
CA VAL A 26 -0.18 4.91 -9.47
C VAL A 26 -0.86 3.55 -9.49
N LEU A 27 -1.73 3.25 -8.52
CA LEU A 27 -2.46 1.98 -8.46
C LEU A 27 -3.38 1.77 -9.66
N ASP A 28 -4.18 2.77 -10.02
CA ASP A 28 -5.12 2.66 -11.14
C ASP A 28 -4.39 2.64 -12.47
N VAL A 29 -3.44 3.54 -12.69
CA VAL A 29 -2.63 3.54 -13.92
C VAL A 29 -1.93 2.20 -14.08
N LEU A 30 -1.30 1.66 -13.04
CA LEU A 30 -0.62 0.36 -13.11
C LEU A 30 -1.59 -0.76 -13.47
N TYR A 31 -2.74 -0.81 -12.79
CA TYR A 31 -3.75 -1.85 -12.99
C TYR A 31 -4.32 -1.82 -14.41
N TYR A 32 -4.81 -0.67 -14.87
CA TYR A 32 -5.46 -0.54 -16.17
C TYR A 32 -4.47 -0.56 -17.33
N LYS A 33 -3.23 -0.08 -17.15
CA LYS A 33 -2.17 -0.21 -18.17
C LYS A 33 -1.83 -1.66 -18.47
N ILE A 34 -1.81 -2.54 -17.46
CA ILE A 34 -1.61 -3.99 -17.68
C ILE A 34 -2.73 -4.57 -18.54
N LEU A 35 -3.97 -4.08 -18.36
CA LEU A 35 -5.15 -4.45 -19.14
C LEU A 35 -5.21 -3.77 -20.52
N GLY A 36 -4.32 -2.82 -20.82
CA GLY A 36 -4.29 -2.08 -22.08
C GLY A 36 -5.30 -0.93 -22.16
N ILE A 37 -5.82 -0.46 -21.01
CA ILE A 37 -6.84 0.59 -20.93
C ILE A 37 -6.20 1.86 -20.36
N ASN A 38 -6.48 3.01 -20.98
CA ASN A 38 -6.11 4.32 -20.43
C ASN A 38 -7.25 4.87 -19.57
N ILE A 39 -7.11 4.81 -18.24
CA ILE A 39 -8.16 5.22 -17.29
C ILE A 39 -8.07 6.69 -16.88
N LEU A 40 -6.95 7.37 -17.17
CA LEU A 40 -6.70 8.73 -16.69
C LEU A 40 -7.71 9.74 -17.25
N ASP A 41 -8.19 9.51 -18.47
CA ASP A 41 -9.13 10.41 -19.15
C ASP A 41 -10.56 10.27 -18.63
N TYR A 42 -10.85 9.21 -17.85
CA TYR A 42 -12.20 8.84 -17.42
C TYR A 42 -12.38 8.86 -15.89
N SER A 43 -11.31 9.13 -15.13
CA SER A 43 -11.33 9.04 -13.67
C SER A 43 -11.32 10.40 -13.02
N SER A 44 -12.26 10.64 -12.10
CA SER A 44 -12.26 11.84 -11.25
C SER A 44 -11.16 11.74 -10.19
N ILE A 45 -10.63 12.89 -9.73
CA ILE A 45 -9.66 12.96 -8.63
C ILE A 45 -10.18 12.24 -7.38
N THR A 46 -11.49 12.34 -7.10
CA THR A 46 -12.12 11.66 -5.97
C THR A 46 -12.13 10.14 -6.16
N ASP A 47 -12.35 9.65 -7.38
CA ASP A 47 -12.34 8.22 -7.66
C ASP A 47 -10.97 7.61 -7.50
N VAL A 48 -9.95 8.36 -7.90
CA VAL A 48 -8.55 8.01 -7.74
C VAL A 48 -8.14 8.03 -6.26
N LEU A 49 -8.57 9.05 -5.50
CA LEU A 49 -8.34 9.12 -4.06
C LEU A 49 -8.98 7.93 -3.33
N LEU A 50 -10.21 7.59 -3.69
CA LEU A 50 -10.94 6.47 -3.08
C LEU A 50 -10.44 5.11 -3.56
N SER A 51 -9.61 5.05 -4.60
CA SER A 51 -9.14 3.81 -5.22
C SER A 51 -8.45 2.83 -4.25
N PRO A 52 -7.49 3.26 -3.39
CA PRO A 52 -6.89 2.38 -2.39
C PRO A 52 -7.90 1.92 -1.34
N ILE A 53 -8.88 2.77 -1.00
CA ILE A 53 -9.94 2.47 -0.02
C ILE A 53 -10.94 1.46 -0.61
N LYS A 54 -11.37 1.65 -1.85
CA LYS A 54 -12.22 0.71 -2.60
C LYS A 54 -11.59 -0.68 -2.66
N LEU A 55 -10.28 -0.74 -2.89
CA LEU A 55 -9.53 -2.00 -2.89
C LEU A 55 -9.60 -2.72 -1.53
N LEU A 56 -9.46 -1.98 -0.43
CA LEU A 56 -9.54 -2.51 0.93
C LEU A 56 -10.98 -2.88 1.34
N LEU A 57 -12.00 -2.26 0.76
CA LEU A 57 -13.40 -2.54 1.09
C LEU A 57 -14.00 -3.68 0.27
N HIS A 58 -13.62 -3.80 -1.01
CA HIS A 58 -14.24 -4.75 -1.93
C HIS A 58 -13.67 -6.17 -1.80
N GLU A 59 -12.35 -6.29 -1.56
CA GLU A 59 -11.65 -7.57 -1.58
C GLU A 59 -11.36 -8.05 -0.15
N PHE A 60 -12.35 -8.65 0.52
CA PHE A 60 -12.24 -9.10 1.93
C PHE A 60 -10.97 -9.91 2.22
N LYS A 61 -10.57 -10.80 1.31
CA LYS A 61 -9.33 -11.60 1.44
C LYS A 61 -8.07 -10.72 1.41
N PHE A 62 -8.07 -9.69 0.57
CA PHE A 62 -6.97 -8.74 0.51
C PHE A 62 -6.92 -7.88 1.78
N THR A 63 -8.07 -7.42 2.27
CA THR A 63 -8.16 -6.65 3.53
C THR A 63 -7.56 -7.42 4.69
N ILE A 64 -7.92 -8.70 4.84
CA ILE A 64 -7.34 -9.57 5.88
C ILE A 64 -5.82 -9.68 5.70
N ALA A 65 -5.35 -9.92 4.47
CA ALA A 65 -3.92 -10.00 4.20
C ALA A 65 -3.19 -8.72 4.62
N VAL A 66 -3.71 -7.55 4.26
CA VAL A 66 -3.14 -6.25 4.65
C VAL A 66 -3.08 -6.11 6.18
N ILE A 67 -4.15 -6.45 6.90
CA ILE A 67 -4.18 -6.39 8.37
C ILE A 67 -3.10 -7.31 8.97
N VAL A 68 -2.99 -8.55 8.48
CA VAL A 68 -1.96 -9.50 8.94
C VAL A 68 -0.55 -8.96 8.68
N PHE A 69 -0.29 -8.40 7.50
CA PHE A 69 1.00 -7.80 7.18
C PHE A 69 1.32 -6.57 8.03
N LEU A 70 0.32 -5.75 8.38
CA LEU A 70 0.50 -4.63 9.31
C LEU A 70 0.87 -5.10 10.71
N ILE A 71 0.21 -6.15 11.21
CA ILE A 71 0.53 -6.76 12.51
C ILE A 71 1.95 -7.33 12.51
N LEU A 72 2.33 -8.07 11.46
CA LEU A 72 3.68 -8.60 11.32
C LEU A 72 4.73 -7.49 11.23
N GLY A 73 4.45 -6.42 10.49
CA GLY A 73 5.31 -5.24 10.41
C GLY A 73 5.48 -4.56 11.76
N TYR A 74 4.40 -4.43 12.54
CA TYR A 74 4.45 -3.89 13.90
C TYR A 74 5.32 -4.75 14.82
N ILE A 75 5.09 -6.07 14.85
CA ILE A 75 5.88 -7.01 15.67
C ILE A 75 7.36 -6.98 15.23
N TYR A 76 7.63 -6.88 13.93
CA TYR A 76 8.99 -6.77 13.41
C TYR A 76 9.69 -5.51 13.93
N VAL A 77 9.02 -4.36 13.88
CA VAL A 77 9.58 -3.10 14.39
C VAL A 77 9.86 -3.20 15.89
N GLU A 78 8.90 -3.70 16.67
CA GLU A 78 9.04 -3.85 18.13
C GLU A 78 10.17 -4.82 18.52
N ARG A 79 10.23 -5.99 17.86
CA ARG A 79 11.30 -6.96 18.12
C ARG A 79 12.65 -6.46 17.65
N ALA A 80 12.73 -5.84 16.48
CA ALA A 80 13.99 -5.29 15.97
C ALA A 80 14.62 -4.30 16.94
N GLN A 81 13.81 -3.50 17.65
CA GLN A 81 14.30 -2.63 18.73
C GLN A 81 14.93 -3.44 19.87
N HIS A 82 14.24 -4.46 20.38
CA HIS A 82 14.73 -5.27 21.49
C HIS A 82 16.01 -6.05 21.12
N TYR A 83 16.08 -6.58 19.90
CA TYR A 83 17.30 -7.22 19.39
C TYR A 83 18.46 -6.23 19.26
N PHE A 84 18.20 -5.00 18.79
CA PHE A 84 19.24 -3.98 18.68
C PHE A 84 19.81 -3.59 20.04
N GLU A 85 18.97 -3.41 21.06
CA GLU A 85 19.41 -3.09 22.43
C GLU A 85 20.22 -4.24 23.05
N LYS A 86 19.78 -5.48 22.86
CA LYS A 86 20.44 -6.67 23.44
C LYS A 86 21.83 -6.95 22.87
N TYR A 87 22.07 -6.62 21.61
CA TYR A 87 23.32 -6.94 20.90
C TYR A 87 24.14 -5.71 20.49
N LYS A 88 23.84 -4.55 21.08
CA LYS A 88 24.50 -3.28 20.80
C LYS A 88 26.03 -3.34 20.92
N ASP A 89 26.55 -4.19 21.80
CA ASP A 89 27.99 -4.31 22.08
C ASP A 89 28.72 -5.35 21.21
N ASN A 90 28.01 -6.07 20.35
CA ASN A 90 28.63 -7.05 19.46
C ASN A 90 29.21 -6.37 18.20
N LYS A 91 30.55 -6.43 18.04
CA LYS A 91 31.30 -5.84 16.91
C LYS A 91 30.78 -6.26 15.53
N ASN A 92 30.30 -7.49 15.39
CA ASN A 92 29.77 -7.96 14.10
C ASN A 92 28.45 -7.25 13.74
N ILE A 93 27.59 -6.99 14.71
CA ILE A 93 26.29 -6.33 14.48
C ILE A 93 26.49 -4.82 14.28
N GLN A 94 27.44 -4.21 15.00
CA GLN A 94 27.85 -2.83 14.73
C GLN A 94 28.28 -2.67 13.27
N MET A 95 29.06 -3.58 12.69
CA MET A 95 29.51 -3.49 11.30
C MET A 95 28.35 -3.48 10.26
N TRP A 96 27.26 -4.21 10.51
CA TRP A 96 26.06 -4.19 9.66
C TRP A 96 25.19 -2.95 9.88
N PHE A 97 25.25 -2.34 11.07
CA PHE A 97 24.45 -1.17 11.47
C PHE A 97 25.24 0.14 11.50
N ASP A 98 26.54 0.15 11.16
CA ASP A 98 27.50 1.24 11.33
C ASP A 98 27.33 2.41 10.35
N PHE A 99 26.07 2.72 10.03
CA PHE A 99 25.71 4.03 9.53
C PHE A 99 25.73 5.04 10.69
N ARG A 100 26.95 5.49 11.04
CA ARG A 100 27.27 6.68 11.85
C ARG A 100 26.62 6.75 13.25
N LEU A 101 27.06 5.91 14.17
CA LEU A 101 26.73 6.09 15.58
C LEU A 101 27.87 6.82 16.30
N ASP A 102 27.74 8.15 16.33
CA ASP A 102 28.43 9.01 17.27
C ASP A 102 28.11 8.54 18.70
N LYS A 103 29.06 7.86 19.34
CA LYS A 103 28.93 7.25 20.67
C LYS A 103 28.68 8.27 21.79
N SER A 104 28.75 9.58 21.49
CA SER A 104 28.59 10.67 22.45
C SER A 104 27.15 11.09 22.71
N LYS A 105 26.16 10.55 21.97
CA LYS A 105 24.75 10.90 22.15
C LYS A 105 23.93 9.63 22.39
N PRO A 106 23.05 9.59 23.42
CA PRO A 106 22.05 8.53 23.49
C PRO A 106 21.27 8.62 22.18
N GLN A 107 21.42 7.59 21.33
CA GLN A 107 20.78 7.51 20.04
C GLN A 107 19.28 7.52 20.28
N LYS A 108 18.69 8.72 20.26
CA LYS A 108 17.25 8.91 20.36
C LYS A 108 16.68 8.18 19.17
N TYR A 109 16.03 7.06 19.48
CA TYR A 109 15.34 6.20 18.56
C TYR A 109 14.61 7.05 17.50
N ASN A 110 15.01 6.87 16.24
CA ASN A 110 14.55 7.73 15.17
C ASN A 110 13.20 7.22 14.65
N SER A 111 12.12 7.66 15.31
CA SER A 111 10.73 7.35 14.97
C SER A 111 10.43 7.55 13.47
N SER A 112 11.08 8.51 12.80
CA SER A 112 10.83 8.79 11.38
C SER A 112 11.26 7.64 10.44
N ARG A 113 12.30 6.87 10.79
CA ARG A 113 12.76 5.73 9.98
C ARG A 113 11.72 4.60 9.95
N ASN A 114 11.04 4.38 11.07
CA ASN A 114 10.02 3.32 11.16
C ASN A 114 8.70 3.74 10.52
N VAL A 115 8.37 5.03 10.57
CA VAL A 115 7.24 5.58 9.80
C VAL A 115 7.50 5.45 8.30
N MET A 116 8.70 5.77 7.80
CA MET A 116 9.06 5.54 6.39
C MET A 116 8.96 4.07 5.99
N PHE A 117 9.44 3.15 6.83
CA PHE A 117 9.31 1.71 6.59
C PHE A 117 7.85 1.28 6.47
N LEU A 118 6.98 1.72 7.37
CA LEU A 118 5.55 1.41 7.33
C LEU A 118 4.87 1.98 6.09
N VAL A 119 5.17 3.22 5.71
CA VAL A 119 4.65 3.84 4.48
C VAL A 119 5.09 3.05 3.25
N PHE A 120 6.36 2.63 3.19
CA PHE A 120 6.88 1.84 2.09
C PHE A 120 6.24 0.44 2.03
N LEU A 121 6.06 -0.21 3.18
CA LEU A 121 5.42 -1.51 3.32
C LEU A 121 3.96 -1.47 2.83
N ILE A 122 3.19 -0.48 3.27
CA ILE A 122 1.79 -0.29 2.84
C ILE A 122 1.73 -0.05 1.33
N SER A 123 2.59 0.84 0.82
CA SER A 123 2.64 1.15 -0.61
C SER A 123 3.00 -0.08 -1.45
N GLY A 124 4.01 -0.84 -1.02
CA GLY A 124 4.46 -2.05 -1.71
C GLY A 124 3.37 -3.13 -1.77
N ILE A 125 2.62 -3.34 -0.68
CA ILE A 125 1.52 -4.32 -0.66
C ILE A 125 0.40 -3.89 -1.61
N LEU A 126 0.00 -2.62 -1.59
CA LEU A 126 -1.06 -2.11 -2.47
C LEU A 126 -0.66 -2.22 -3.95
N ILE A 127 0.55 -1.78 -4.30
CA ILE A 127 1.09 -1.83 -5.66
C ILE A 127 1.23 -3.29 -6.13
N GLY A 128 1.82 -4.15 -5.30
CA GLY A 128 2.03 -5.56 -5.60
C GLY A 128 0.72 -6.31 -5.82
N PHE A 129 -0.30 -6.04 -5.00
CA PHE A 129 -1.61 -6.63 -5.17
C PHE A 129 -2.28 -6.20 -6.47
N ARG A 130 -2.30 -4.89 -6.79
CA ARG A 130 -2.84 -4.37 -8.05
C ARG A 130 -2.14 -4.97 -9.27
N PHE A 131 -0.81 -5.08 -9.22
CA PHE A 131 -0.04 -5.70 -10.29
C PHE A 131 -0.42 -7.17 -10.49
N GLY A 132 -0.48 -7.93 -9.39
CA GLY A 132 -0.82 -9.36 -9.40
C GLY A 132 -2.26 -9.63 -9.84
N SER A 133 -3.22 -8.83 -9.37
CA SER A 133 -4.64 -8.96 -9.73
C SER A 133 -4.87 -8.59 -11.20
N ALA A 134 -4.28 -7.49 -11.68
CA ALA A 134 -4.35 -7.10 -13.08
C ALA A 134 -3.79 -8.18 -14.01
N SER A 135 -2.64 -8.75 -13.67
CA SER A 135 -2.01 -9.84 -14.44
C SER A 135 -2.89 -11.10 -14.49
N LYS A 136 -3.50 -11.47 -13.36
CA LYS A 136 -4.42 -12.60 -13.28
C LYS A 136 -5.67 -12.38 -14.13
N ILE A 137 -6.23 -11.17 -14.11
CA ILE A 137 -7.40 -10.80 -14.92
C ILE A 137 -7.05 -10.78 -16.40
N LYS A 138 -5.91 -10.20 -16.79
CA LYS A 138 -5.42 -10.23 -18.18
C LYS A 138 -5.33 -11.65 -18.73
N ARG A 139 -4.78 -12.58 -17.94
CA ARG A 139 -4.71 -14.00 -18.32
C ARG A 139 -6.10 -14.62 -18.50
N ARG A 140 -7.05 -14.29 -17.61
CA ARG A 140 -8.43 -14.78 -17.70
C ARG A 140 -9.15 -14.25 -18.95
N ILE A 141 -8.97 -12.97 -19.27
CA ILE A 141 -9.45 -12.35 -20.51
C ILE A 141 -8.87 -13.08 -21.71
N ALA A 142 -7.55 -13.27 -21.77
CA ALA A 142 -6.90 -13.97 -22.88
C ALA A 142 -7.37 -15.44 -23.04
N SER A 143 -7.75 -16.09 -21.94
CA SER A 143 -8.25 -17.48 -21.94
C SER A 143 -9.77 -17.62 -22.11
N ASN A 144 -10.52 -16.52 -22.33
CA ASN A 144 -12.00 -16.50 -22.36
C ASN A 144 -12.65 -17.25 -21.17
N SER A 145 -11.99 -17.27 -20.01
CA SER A 145 -12.46 -18.01 -18.82
C SER A 145 -13.16 -17.13 -17.79
N LEU A 146 -13.45 -15.88 -18.15
CA LEU A 146 -14.32 -15.03 -17.35
C LEU A 146 -15.73 -15.63 -17.46
N LYS A 147 -16.24 -16.15 -16.34
CA LYS A 147 -17.63 -16.53 -16.20
C LYS A 147 -18.33 -15.38 -15.50
N THR A 148 -19.08 -14.58 -16.22
CA THR A 148 -19.99 -13.60 -15.61
C THR A 148 -21.33 -14.28 -15.39
N ASN A 149 -21.88 -14.18 -14.17
CA ASN A 149 -23.19 -14.75 -13.84
C ASN A 149 -24.27 -13.66 -13.82
N THR A 150 -24.05 -12.60 -14.60
CA THR A 150 -24.88 -11.40 -14.61
C THR A 150 -25.92 -11.53 -15.71
N VAL A 151 -27.17 -11.69 -15.32
CA VAL A 151 -28.32 -11.68 -16.22
C VAL A 151 -28.90 -10.27 -16.21
N ILE A 152 -28.92 -9.62 -17.37
CA ILE A 152 -29.62 -8.35 -17.56
C ILE A 152 -31.03 -8.68 -18.01
N GLU A 153 -32.02 -8.27 -17.20
CA GLU A 153 -33.43 -8.34 -17.55
C GLU A 153 -33.88 -6.95 -18.02
N PHE A 154 -34.15 -6.84 -19.32
CA PHE A 154 -34.70 -5.61 -19.89
C PHE A 154 -36.19 -5.49 -19.54
N ASN A 155 -36.71 -4.26 -19.57
CA ASN A 155 -38.12 -3.97 -19.25
C ASN A 155 -39.11 -4.73 -20.18
N ASP A 156 -38.60 -5.27 -21.29
CA ASP A 156 -39.31 -6.02 -22.31
C ASP A 156 -39.34 -7.54 -21.99
N GLY A 157 -38.82 -7.96 -20.84
CA GLY A 157 -38.75 -9.37 -20.40
C GLY A 157 -37.62 -10.19 -21.02
N VAL A 158 -36.77 -9.56 -21.85
CA VAL A 158 -35.65 -10.24 -22.50
C VAL A 158 -34.48 -10.35 -21.52
N LYS A 159 -33.98 -11.57 -21.31
CA LYS A 159 -32.84 -11.89 -20.45
C LYS A 159 -31.60 -12.16 -21.28
N TRP A 160 -30.55 -11.35 -21.07
CA TRP A 160 -29.24 -11.59 -21.66
C TRP A 160 -28.26 -12.01 -20.57
N THR A 161 -27.63 -13.16 -20.78
CA THR A 161 -26.49 -13.60 -19.97
C THR A 161 -25.23 -13.04 -20.63
N LEU A 162 -24.52 -12.15 -19.93
CA LEU A 162 -23.18 -11.79 -20.38
C LEU A 162 -22.25 -13.00 -20.18
N LEU A 163 -21.30 -13.20 -21.11
CA LEU A 163 -20.26 -14.23 -21.03
C LEU A 163 -19.18 -13.79 -20.05
#